data_AF-A0A502EJP6-F1
#
_entry.id   AF-A0A502EJP6-F1
#
_cell.length_a   1.000
_cell.length_b   1.000
_cell.length_c   1.000
_cell.angle_alpha   90.00
_cell.angle_beta   90.00
_cell.angle_gamma   90.00
#
_symmetry.space_group_name_H-M   'P 1'
#
loop_
_entity.id
_entity.type
_entity.pdbx_description
1 polymer ?
#
loop_
_entity_poly.entity_id
_entity_poly.type
_entity_poly.pdbx_seq_one_letter_code
_entity_poly.pdbx_strand_id
1 'polypeptide(L)'
;MTPRGARAAPAIPRAPRPAPALLALAPVALAAVTLALGAPLLAQPAPRPAAVDRGSLDEAERAARGAREDAAGIARATRAAEAAERALAERRAEAGRRAVATEAALGVAEARLAEAEAAREAAEADLTRRAEELAPLVPAMRRLNLWPAETLLVVPAPPEEALRGALVLRGVARRLSLEAAGYRGARDAAARAAAALEEQRARLVAARVLAREAAEGVEAALAEARGRREESRDAEAAATRRAAAAA
;
A
#
# COMPACT_ATOMS: atom_id res chain seq x y z
N MET A 1 30.70 -44.44 -3.38
CA MET A 1 30.45 -44.07 -4.80
C MET A 1 28.98 -44.22 -5.08
N THR A 2 28.25 -43.11 -5.03
CA THR A 2 26.89 -42.90 -5.57
C THR A 2 26.73 -41.38 -5.73
N PRO A 3 26.12 -40.89 -6.82
CA PRO A 3 26.40 -39.55 -7.33
C PRO A 3 25.63 -38.43 -6.61
N ARG A 4 26.32 -37.30 -6.46
CA ARG A 4 25.83 -36.01 -5.98
C ARG A 4 24.63 -35.55 -6.83
N GLY A 5 23.47 -35.43 -6.21
CA GLY A 5 22.32 -34.72 -6.77
C GLY A 5 22.64 -33.24 -6.92
N ALA A 6 22.80 -32.80 -8.17
CA ALA A 6 22.88 -31.40 -8.54
C ALA A 6 21.54 -30.73 -8.21
N ARG A 7 21.50 -29.90 -7.16
CA ARG A 7 20.35 -29.04 -6.87
C ARG A 7 20.26 -27.99 -7.97
N ALA A 8 19.20 -28.08 -8.77
CA ALA A 8 18.80 -27.06 -9.73
C ALA A 8 18.57 -25.73 -9.00
N ALA A 9 19.23 -24.68 -9.47
CA ALA A 9 18.99 -23.31 -9.02
C ALA A 9 17.56 -22.89 -9.37
N PRO A 10 16.83 -22.18 -8.49
CA PRO A 10 15.52 -21.65 -8.84
C PRO A 10 15.67 -20.61 -9.95
N ALA A 11 14.95 -20.82 -11.05
CA ALA A 11 14.85 -19.89 -12.17
C ALA A 11 14.24 -18.57 -11.67
N ILE A 12 15.02 -17.49 -11.76
CA ILE A 12 14.56 -16.13 -11.50
C ILE A 12 13.52 -15.78 -12.58
N PRO A 13 12.25 -15.46 -12.24
CA PRO A 13 11.30 -14.97 -13.22
C PRO A 13 11.79 -13.60 -13.71
N ARG A 14 12.17 -13.53 -15.00
CA ARG A 14 12.50 -12.27 -15.67
C ARG A 14 11.22 -11.45 -15.77
N ALA A 15 11.24 -10.26 -15.16
CA ALA A 15 10.19 -9.26 -15.27
C ALA A 15 9.91 -8.92 -16.76
N PRO A 16 8.63 -8.76 -17.15
CA PRO A 16 8.29 -8.33 -18.51
C PRO A 16 8.76 -6.89 -18.73
N ARG A 17 9.49 -6.68 -19.83
CA ARG A 17 9.93 -5.35 -20.28
C ARG A 17 8.70 -4.51 -20.65
N PRO A 18 8.61 -3.23 -20.22
CA PRO A 18 7.54 -2.35 -20.67
C PRO A 18 7.77 -1.99 -22.15
N ALA A 19 6.77 -2.27 -22.99
CA ALA A 19 6.72 -1.82 -24.37
C ALA A 19 6.62 -0.29 -24.42
N PRO A 20 7.38 0.41 -25.28
CA PRO A 20 7.15 1.82 -25.52
C PRO A 20 5.86 1.99 -26.31
N ALA A 21 4.80 2.44 -25.64
CA ALA A 21 3.60 2.97 -26.28
C ALA A 21 3.96 4.30 -26.96
N LEU A 22 4.37 4.21 -28.22
CA LEU A 22 4.54 5.37 -29.08
C LEU A 22 3.17 5.98 -29.37
N LEU A 23 3.03 7.22 -28.89
CA LEU A 23 1.96 8.17 -29.13
C LEU A 23 1.58 8.22 -30.61
N ALA A 24 0.34 7.84 -30.90
CA ALA A 24 -0.33 8.13 -32.15
C ALA A 24 -0.67 9.63 -32.20
N LEU A 25 0.20 10.40 -32.86
CA LEU A 25 -0.13 11.72 -33.39
C LEU A 25 -0.73 11.52 -34.78
N ALA A 26 -2.02 11.79 -34.92
CA ALA A 26 -2.69 11.90 -36.20
C ALA A 26 -2.61 13.35 -36.70
N PRO A 27 -1.93 13.65 -37.82
CA PRO A 27 -2.19 14.84 -38.59
C PRO A 27 -3.17 14.50 -39.73
N VAL A 28 -4.41 14.97 -39.60
CA VAL A 28 -5.33 15.11 -40.73
C VAL A 28 -4.85 16.31 -41.54
N ALA A 29 -3.92 16.06 -42.47
CA ALA A 29 -3.53 17.03 -43.49
C ALA A 29 -4.31 16.69 -44.77
N LEU A 30 -5.28 17.56 -45.04
CA LEU A 30 -6.22 17.51 -46.15
C LEU A 30 -5.49 17.51 -47.50
N ALA A 31 -6.03 16.68 -48.40
CA ALA A 31 -5.59 16.40 -49.75
C ALA A 31 -5.30 17.64 -50.60
N ALA A 32 -4.08 17.72 -51.14
CA ALA A 32 -3.77 18.52 -52.33
C ALA A 32 -4.01 17.64 -53.57
N VAL A 33 -5.15 17.84 -54.23
CA VAL A 33 -5.42 17.27 -55.56
C VAL A 33 -5.03 18.31 -56.60
N THR A 34 -3.97 18.00 -57.32
CA THR A 34 -3.53 18.63 -58.57
C THR A 34 -4.24 18.00 -59.76
N LEU A 35 -5.03 18.78 -60.50
CA LEU A 35 -5.48 18.57 -61.89
C LEU A 35 -6.29 19.85 -62.24
N ALA A 36 -6.27 20.52 -63.39
CA ALA A 36 -5.57 20.40 -64.66
C ALA A 36 -5.97 21.63 -65.51
N LEU A 37 -5.18 21.91 -66.55
CA LEU A 37 -5.51 22.68 -67.76
C LEU A 37 -5.63 24.20 -67.68
N GLY A 38 -4.73 24.84 -68.43
CA GLY A 38 -4.85 26.23 -68.87
C GLY A 38 -5.90 26.43 -69.96
N ALA A 39 -6.43 27.65 -69.99
CA ALA A 39 -7.08 28.29 -71.13
C ALA A 39 -6.95 29.83 -70.94
N PRO A 40 -7.00 30.61 -72.03
CA PRO A 40 -6.18 31.82 -72.19
C PRO A 40 -6.82 33.13 -71.71
N LEU A 41 -5.99 34.18 -71.72
CA LEU A 41 -6.32 35.58 -71.47
C LEU A 41 -7.63 36.04 -72.12
N LEU A 42 -8.55 36.55 -71.30
CA LEU A 42 -9.48 37.61 -71.68
C LEU A 42 -9.44 38.69 -70.60
N ALA A 43 -9.13 39.91 -71.02
CA ALA A 43 -9.06 41.10 -70.20
C ALA A 43 -10.40 41.35 -69.47
N GLN A 44 -10.37 41.33 -68.14
CA GLN A 44 -11.43 41.91 -67.32
C GLN A 44 -10.99 43.29 -66.83
N PRO A 45 -11.86 44.32 -66.91
CA PRO A 45 -11.57 45.65 -66.41
C PRO A 45 -11.40 45.60 -64.89
N ALA A 46 -10.34 46.25 -64.38
CA ALA A 46 -10.11 46.42 -62.96
C ALA A 46 -11.35 47.04 -62.28
N PRO A 47 -11.93 46.41 -61.24
CA PRO A 47 -12.99 47.04 -60.49
C PRO A 47 -12.45 48.31 -59.81
N ARG A 48 -13.14 49.43 -60.03
CA ARG A 48 -12.87 50.72 -59.36
C ARG A 48 -12.81 50.50 -57.84
N PRO A 49 -11.93 51.22 -57.10
CA PRO A 49 -11.94 51.15 -55.64
C PRO A 49 -13.31 51.64 -55.16
N ALA A 50 -14.14 50.70 -54.69
CA ALA A 50 -15.38 51.04 -54.01
C ALA A 50 -15.00 51.88 -52.79
N ALA A 51 -15.60 53.05 -52.66
CA ALA A 51 -15.45 53.87 -51.46
C ALA A 51 -15.89 53.01 -50.27
N VAL A 52 -14.95 52.72 -49.36
CA VAL A 52 -15.22 51.98 -48.13
C VAL A 52 -16.18 52.84 -47.32
N ASP A 53 -17.44 52.41 -47.27
CA ASP A 53 -18.48 53.12 -46.53
C ASP A 53 -18.22 52.96 -45.02
N ARG A 54 -18.36 54.04 -44.24
CA ARG A 54 -18.07 54.03 -42.80
C ARG A 54 -18.92 53.00 -42.04
N GLY A 55 -20.15 52.75 -42.49
CA GLY A 55 -21.02 51.71 -41.93
C GLY A 55 -20.46 50.29 -42.07
N SER A 56 -19.77 49.99 -43.18
CA SER A 56 -19.15 48.67 -43.40
C SER A 56 -17.95 48.42 -42.47
N LEU A 57 -17.22 49.47 -42.09
CA LEU A 57 -16.12 49.38 -41.13
C LEU A 57 -16.63 49.16 -39.70
N ASP A 58 -17.73 49.84 -39.32
CA ASP A 58 -18.36 49.67 -37.99
C ASP A 58 -19.00 48.28 -37.83
N GLU A 59 -19.52 47.69 -38.89
CA GLU A 59 -19.99 46.29 -38.90
C GLU A 59 -18.84 45.28 -38.79
N ALA A 60 -17.77 45.48 -39.56
CA ALA A 60 -16.58 44.65 -39.47
C ALA A 60 -15.93 44.73 -38.09
N GLU A 61 -15.91 45.91 -37.47
CA GLU A 61 -15.37 46.09 -36.12
C GLU A 61 -16.24 45.41 -35.05
N ARG A 62 -17.58 45.50 -35.17
CA ARG A 62 -18.50 44.77 -34.28
C ARG A 62 -18.35 43.26 -34.43
N ALA A 63 -18.25 42.74 -35.65
CA ALA A 63 -18.00 41.33 -35.90
C ALA A 63 -16.64 40.88 -35.35
N ALA A 64 -15.59 41.69 -35.51
CA ALA A 64 -14.27 41.40 -34.97
C ALA A 64 -14.24 41.43 -33.43
N ARG A 65 -14.97 42.34 -32.78
CA ARG A 65 -15.13 42.36 -31.32
C ARG A 65 -15.89 41.12 -30.83
N GLY A 66 -17.00 40.76 -31.47
CA GLY A 66 -17.74 39.53 -31.18
C GLY A 66 -16.85 38.28 -31.30
N ALA A 67 -16.13 38.14 -32.41
CA ALA A 67 -15.21 37.02 -32.62
C ALA A 67 -14.08 36.94 -31.56
N ARG A 68 -13.58 38.08 -31.07
CA ARG A 68 -12.59 38.13 -29.98
C ARG A 68 -13.18 37.73 -28.64
N GLU A 69 -14.41 38.15 -28.36
CA GLU A 69 -15.14 37.77 -27.14
C GLU A 69 -15.45 36.27 -27.13
N ASP A 70 -15.88 35.72 -28.27
CA ASP A 70 -16.10 34.29 -28.46
C ASP A 70 -14.81 33.49 -28.30
N ALA A 71 -13.72 33.91 -28.95
CA ALA A 71 -12.41 33.29 -28.81
C ALA A 71 -11.90 33.33 -27.36
N ALA A 72 -12.09 34.46 -26.66
CA ALA A 72 -11.75 34.58 -25.24
C ALA A 72 -12.64 33.69 -24.35
N GLY A 73 -13.92 33.53 -24.70
CA GLY A 73 -14.85 32.61 -24.06
C GLY A 73 -14.40 31.16 -24.19
N ILE A 74 -14.08 30.72 -25.41
CA ILE A 74 -13.56 29.38 -25.71
C ILE A 74 -12.24 29.15 -24.95
N ALA A 75 -11.30 30.08 -25.01
CA ALA A 75 -10.02 29.96 -24.32
C ALA A 75 -10.16 29.89 -22.78
N ARG A 76 -11.19 30.52 -22.19
CA ARG A 76 -11.51 30.35 -20.76
C ARG A 76 -12.10 28.97 -20.50
N ALA A 77 -13.03 28.50 -21.33
CA ALA A 77 -13.64 27.19 -21.20
C ALA A 77 -12.62 26.05 -21.33
N THR A 78 -11.70 26.11 -22.30
CA THR A 78 -10.61 25.13 -22.47
C THR A 78 -9.71 25.09 -21.24
N ARG A 79 -9.29 26.25 -20.71
CA ARG A 79 -8.47 26.31 -19.50
C ARG A 79 -9.18 25.73 -18.29
N ALA A 80 -10.47 26.00 -18.13
CA ALA A 80 -11.27 25.43 -17.05
C ALA A 80 -11.40 23.90 -17.16
N ALA A 81 -11.62 23.38 -18.37
CA ALA A 81 -11.67 21.94 -18.64
C ALA A 81 -10.33 21.25 -18.34
N GLU A 82 -9.21 21.81 -18.80
CA GLU A 82 -7.88 21.28 -18.49
C GLU A 82 -7.58 21.28 -16.98
N ALA A 83 -7.97 22.34 -16.27
CA ALA A 83 -7.81 22.41 -14.81
C ALA A 83 -8.64 21.33 -14.09
N ALA A 84 -9.87 21.10 -14.55
CA ALA A 84 -10.74 20.06 -14.01
C ALA A 84 -10.18 18.64 -14.25
N GLU A 85 -9.60 18.38 -15.42
CA GLU A 85 -8.93 17.12 -15.75
C GLU A 85 -7.66 16.90 -14.91
N ARG A 86 -6.84 17.94 -14.74
CA ARG A 86 -5.66 17.90 -13.88
C ARG A 86 -6.04 17.58 -12.43
N ALA A 87 -7.04 18.27 -11.88
CA ALA A 87 -7.53 18.02 -10.52
C ALA A 87 -8.09 16.59 -10.34
N LEU A 88 -8.69 16.00 -11.38
CA LEU A 88 -9.16 14.62 -11.36
C LEU A 88 -7.99 13.61 -11.45
N ALA A 89 -6.96 13.91 -12.24
CA ALA A 89 -5.74 13.11 -12.31
C ALA A 89 -4.98 13.13 -10.98
N GLU A 90 -4.86 14.29 -10.35
CA GLU A 90 -4.23 14.45 -9.03
C GLU A 90 -4.98 13.68 -7.94
N ARG A 91 -6.31 13.75 -7.91
CA ARG A 91 -7.14 12.97 -6.96
C ARG A 91 -6.93 11.46 -7.12
N ARG A 92 -6.86 10.96 -8.36
CA ARG A 92 -6.56 9.54 -8.63
C ARG A 92 -5.16 9.16 -8.19
N ALA A 93 -4.17 10.00 -8.49
CA ALA A 93 -2.79 9.77 -8.08
C ALA A 93 -2.66 9.75 -6.55
N GLU A 94 -3.35 10.65 -5.85
CA GLU A 94 -3.37 10.69 -4.39
C GLU A 94 -4.08 9.47 -3.77
N ALA A 95 -5.22 9.05 -4.33
CA ALA A 95 -5.88 7.81 -3.91
C ALA A 95 -4.95 6.60 -4.09
N GLY A 96 -4.27 6.50 -5.24
CA GLY A 96 -3.30 5.42 -5.49
C GLY A 96 -2.11 5.46 -4.54
N ARG A 97 -1.53 6.63 -4.26
CA ARG A 97 -0.45 6.78 -3.27
C ARG A 97 -0.88 6.33 -1.88
N ARG A 98 -2.09 6.71 -1.45
CA ARG A 98 -2.64 6.31 -0.16
C ARG A 98 -2.84 4.79 -0.08
N ALA A 99 -3.40 4.17 -1.13
CA ALA A 99 -3.56 2.72 -1.20
C ALA A 99 -2.22 1.99 -1.05
N VAL A 100 -1.20 2.37 -1.84
CA VAL A 100 0.15 1.78 -1.74
C VAL A 100 0.74 1.96 -0.35
N ALA A 101 0.60 3.14 0.26
CA ALA A 101 1.09 3.39 1.61
C ALA A 101 0.40 2.51 2.66
N THR A 102 -0.93 2.34 2.57
CA THR A 102 -1.69 1.49 3.48
C THR A 102 -1.41 0.00 3.27
N GLU A 103 -1.17 -0.45 2.04
CA GLU A 103 -0.76 -1.83 1.75
C GLU A 103 0.63 -2.12 2.32
N ALA A 104 1.58 -1.19 2.18
CA ALA A 104 2.90 -1.31 2.79
C ALA A 104 2.80 -1.37 4.33
N ALA A 105 1.94 -0.53 4.93
CA ALA A 105 1.69 -0.56 6.37
C ALA A 105 1.03 -1.87 6.84
N LEU A 106 0.12 -2.43 6.03
CA LEU A 106 -0.49 -3.74 6.28
C LEU A 106 0.58 -4.85 6.26
N GLY A 107 1.48 -4.85 5.27
CA GLY A 107 2.59 -5.82 5.20
C GLY A 107 3.52 -5.72 6.41
N VAL A 108 3.81 -4.50 6.90
CA VAL A 108 4.58 -4.30 8.15
C VAL A 108 3.82 -4.84 9.37
N ALA A 109 2.50 -4.65 9.44
CA ALA A 109 1.69 -5.18 10.54
C ALA A 109 1.63 -6.72 10.53
N GLU A 110 1.54 -7.35 9.36
CA GLU A 110 1.59 -8.81 9.21
C GLU A 110 2.96 -9.38 9.62
N ALA A 111 4.06 -8.74 9.21
CA ALA A 111 5.40 -9.14 9.64
C ALA A 111 5.57 -9.06 11.17
N ARG A 112 5.10 -7.97 11.79
CA ARG A 112 5.13 -7.81 13.25
C ARG A 112 4.26 -8.84 13.98
N LEU A 113 3.12 -9.22 13.40
CA LEU A 113 2.30 -10.29 13.97
C LEU A 113 3.06 -11.62 13.96
N ALA A 114 3.68 -11.98 12.83
CA ALA A 114 4.46 -13.21 12.71
C ALA A 114 5.66 -13.24 13.68
N GLU A 115 6.35 -12.10 13.85
CA GLU A 115 7.41 -11.97 14.86
C GLU A 115 6.88 -12.16 16.28
N ALA A 116 5.71 -11.60 16.61
CA ALA A 116 5.09 -11.75 17.92
C ALA A 116 4.60 -13.19 18.17
N GLU A 117 4.10 -13.88 17.15
CA GLU A 117 3.73 -15.30 17.23
C GLU A 117 4.95 -16.17 17.53
N ALA A 118 6.05 -15.99 16.78
CA ALA A 118 7.30 -16.70 17.03
C ALA A 118 7.86 -16.41 18.44
N ALA A 119 7.78 -15.17 18.90
CA ALA A 119 8.20 -14.79 20.25
C ALA A 119 7.35 -15.46 21.34
N ARG A 120 6.02 -15.56 21.14
CA ARG A 120 5.10 -16.27 22.06
C ARG A 120 5.44 -17.75 22.12
N GLU A 121 5.61 -18.40 20.98
CA GLU A 121 5.95 -19.82 20.90
C GLU A 121 7.30 -20.11 21.57
N ALA A 122 8.32 -19.28 21.32
CA ALA A 122 9.62 -19.42 21.96
C ALA A 122 9.53 -19.26 23.49
N ALA A 123 8.76 -18.28 23.98
CA ALA A 123 8.58 -18.05 25.41
C ALA A 123 7.80 -19.19 26.09
N GLU A 124 6.80 -19.75 25.43
CA GLU A 124 6.06 -20.91 25.92
C GLU A 124 6.88 -22.19 25.91
N ALA A 125 7.72 -22.39 24.89
CA ALA A 125 8.66 -23.50 24.83
C ALA A 125 9.68 -23.42 25.99
N ASP A 126 10.23 -22.22 26.27
CA ASP A 126 11.13 -22.03 27.41
C ASP A 126 10.42 -22.29 28.75
N LEU A 127 9.20 -21.80 28.90
CA LEU A 127 8.38 -22.04 30.09
C LEU A 127 8.12 -23.53 30.30
N THR A 128 7.75 -24.25 29.25
CA THR A 128 7.47 -25.69 29.28
C THR A 128 8.73 -26.49 29.63
N ARG A 129 9.85 -26.20 28.96
CA ARG A 129 11.16 -26.81 29.26
C ARG A 129 11.53 -26.64 30.73
N ARG A 130 11.39 -25.42 31.27
CA ARG A 130 11.66 -25.15 32.70
C ARG A 130 10.69 -25.85 33.64
N ALA A 131 9.43 -26.00 33.24
CA ALA A 131 8.43 -26.75 34.01
C ALA A 131 8.82 -28.24 34.10
N GLU A 132 9.26 -28.83 32.99
CA GLU A 132 9.73 -30.22 32.91
C GLU A 132 11.01 -30.44 33.73
N GLU A 133 11.95 -29.49 33.69
CA GLU A 133 13.17 -29.51 34.51
C GLU A 133 12.86 -29.44 36.02
N LEU A 134 11.85 -28.66 36.41
CA LEU A 134 11.45 -28.51 37.81
C LEU A 134 10.56 -29.64 38.32
N ALA A 135 9.72 -30.24 37.47
CA ALA A 135 8.74 -31.26 37.84
C ALA A 135 9.28 -32.37 38.77
N PRO A 136 10.43 -33.03 38.49
CA PRO A 136 10.95 -34.08 39.36
C PRO A 136 11.45 -33.54 40.72
N LEU A 137 11.74 -32.25 40.83
CA LEU A 137 12.28 -31.61 42.03
C LEU A 137 11.17 -31.14 42.99
N VAL A 138 9.94 -30.96 42.50
CA VAL A 138 8.81 -30.44 43.28
C VAL A 138 8.54 -31.24 44.57
N PRO A 139 8.55 -32.58 44.58
CA PRO A 139 8.33 -33.34 45.82
C PRO A 139 9.43 -33.09 46.86
N ALA A 140 10.69 -33.01 46.42
CA ALA A 140 11.83 -32.72 47.29
C ALA A 140 11.75 -31.29 47.85
N MET A 141 11.42 -30.31 47.01
CA MET A 141 11.15 -28.92 47.42
C MET A 141 10.04 -28.85 48.47
N ARG A 142 8.95 -29.57 48.26
CA ARG A 142 7.82 -29.62 49.20
C ARG A 142 8.21 -30.23 50.53
N ARG A 143 8.96 -31.34 50.54
CA ARG A 143 9.47 -31.96 51.78
C ARG A 143 10.42 -31.05 52.54
N LEU A 144 11.38 -30.43 51.84
CA LEU A 144 12.32 -29.49 52.43
C LEU A 144 11.64 -28.29 53.07
N ASN A 145 10.54 -27.81 52.47
CA ASN A 145 9.80 -26.66 52.99
C ASN A 145 8.90 -27.04 54.19
N LEU A 146 8.29 -28.22 54.18
CA LEU A 146 7.35 -28.65 55.23
C LEU A 146 8.06 -29.25 56.46
N TRP A 147 9.18 -29.94 56.26
CA TRP A 147 9.85 -30.73 57.30
C TRP A 147 11.37 -30.52 57.28
N PRO A 148 11.88 -29.28 57.45
CA PRO A 148 13.30 -28.99 57.30
C PRO A 148 14.15 -29.68 58.38
N ALA A 149 13.67 -29.74 59.62
CA ALA A 149 14.37 -30.38 60.73
C ALA A 149 14.37 -31.92 60.59
N GLU A 150 13.22 -32.51 60.23
CA GLU A 150 13.09 -33.95 60.03
C GLU A 150 13.83 -34.42 58.78
N THR A 151 13.96 -33.57 57.75
CA THR A 151 14.78 -33.91 56.58
C THR A 151 16.28 -33.89 56.91
N LEU A 152 16.70 -33.13 57.91
CA LEU A 152 18.11 -33.01 58.33
C LEU A 152 18.51 -33.96 59.47
N LEU A 153 17.59 -34.32 60.37
CA LEU A 153 17.89 -35.00 61.64
C LEU A 153 17.47 -36.47 61.69
N VAL A 154 16.85 -37.01 60.64
CA VAL A 154 16.39 -38.42 60.63
C VAL A 154 17.53 -39.44 60.51
N VAL A 155 18.74 -39.02 60.12
CA VAL A 155 19.91 -39.92 60.05
C VAL A 155 20.84 -39.62 61.22
N PRO A 156 21.00 -40.53 62.20
CA PRO A 156 22.02 -40.40 63.23
C PRO A 156 23.40 -40.59 62.57
N ALA A 157 24.07 -39.49 62.27
CA ALA A 157 25.41 -39.45 61.72
C ALA A 157 26.37 -38.77 62.70
N PRO A 158 27.68 -39.07 62.65
CA PRO A 158 28.71 -38.31 63.38
C PRO A 158 28.57 -36.80 63.12
N PRO A 159 28.93 -35.94 64.09
CA PRO A 159 28.72 -34.49 63.99
C PRO A 159 29.39 -33.85 62.76
N GLU A 160 30.56 -34.35 62.33
CA GLU A 160 31.21 -33.86 61.11
C GLU A 160 30.41 -34.19 59.84
N GLU A 161 29.77 -35.36 59.78
CA GLU A 161 28.95 -35.79 58.65
C GLU A 161 27.61 -35.04 58.60
N ALA A 162 26.99 -34.80 59.77
CA ALA A 162 25.79 -33.98 59.89
C ALA A 162 26.04 -32.54 59.40
N LEU A 163 27.19 -31.95 59.74
CA LEU A 163 27.56 -30.61 59.28
C LEU A 163 27.76 -30.55 57.76
N ARG A 164 28.43 -31.56 57.17
CA ARG A 164 28.58 -31.66 55.71
C ARG A 164 27.24 -31.83 55.01
N GLY A 165 26.36 -32.68 55.52
CA GLY A 165 25.02 -32.89 54.99
C GLY A 165 24.19 -31.60 54.99
N ALA A 166 24.23 -30.84 56.08
CA ALA A 166 23.55 -29.55 56.18
C ALA A 166 24.08 -28.52 55.16
N LEU A 167 25.40 -28.48 54.92
CA LEU A 167 26.00 -27.60 53.91
C LEU A 167 25.60 -27.98 52.48
N VAL A 168 25.55 -29.27 52.16
CA VAL A 168 25.06 -29.77 50.86
C VAL A 168 23.60 -29.40 50.65
N LEU A 169 22.73 -29.64 51.66
CA LEU A 169 21.33 -29.27 51.60
C LEU A 169 21.13 -27.77 51.38
N ARG A 170 21.92 -26.93 52.07
CA ARG A 170 21.90 -25.47 51.86
C ARG A 170 22.26 -25.10 50.42
N GLY A 171 23.24 -25.77 49.83
CA GLY A 171 23.62 -25.60 48.43
C GLY A 171 22.49 -25.98 47.47
N VAL A 172 21.85 -27.14 47.70
CA VAL A 172 20.71 -27.62 46.91
C VAL A 172 19.51 -26.67 47.03
N ALA A 173 19.15 -26.24 48.23
CA ALA A 173 18.06 -25.30 48.46
C ALA A 173 18.28 -23.96 47.75
N ARG A 174 19.52 -23.45 47.75
CA ARG A 174 19.88 -22.23 47.00
C ARG A 174 19.71 -22.43 45.49
N ARG A 175 20.16 -23.57 44.95
CA ARG A 175 19.98 -23.90 43.52
C ARG A 175 18.49 -23.98 43.16
N LEU A 176 17.68 -24.71 43.93
CA LEU A 176 16.24 -24.83 43.71
C LEU A 176 15.52 -23.48 43.74
N SER A 177 15.96 -22.57 44.61
CA SER A 177 15.43 -21.20 44.68
C SER A 177 15.73 -20.40 43.41
N LEU A 178 16.93 -20.58 42.83
CA LEU A 178 17.31 -19.95 41.57
C LEU A 178 16.51 -20.52 40.39
N GLU A 179 16.32 -21.84 40.31
CA GLU A 179 15.52 -22.48 39.25
C GLU A 179 14.05 -22.03 39.33
N ALA A 180 13.48 -21.97 40.54
CA ALA A 180 12.12 -21.47 40.75
C ALA A 180 11.96 -20.00 40.37
N ALA A 181 12.98 -19.17 40.62
CA ALA A 181 13.01 -17.78 40.16
C ALA A 181 13.09 -17.70 38.62
N GLY A 182 13.90 -18.55 37.99
CA GLY A 182 13.99 -18.68 36.55
C GLY A 182 12.65 -19.07 35.90
N TYR A 183 11.94 -20.04 36.49
CA TYR A 183 10.60 -20.43 36.04
C TYR A 183 9.58 -19.29 36.15
N ARG A 184 9.56 -18.55 37.27
CA ARG A 184 8.69 -17.36 37.40
C ARG A 184 9.02 -16.31 36.33
N GLY A 185 10.31 -16.06 36.09
CA GLY A 185 10.75 -15.15 35.03
C GLY A 185 10.29 -15.59 33.64
N ALA A 186 10.36 -16.88 33.32
CA ALA A 186 9.87 -17.44 32.06
C ALA A 186 8.35 -17.35 31.95
N ARG A 187 7.61 -17.59 33.04
CA ARG A 187 6.15 -17.42 33.08
C ARG A 187 5.75 -15.98 32.78
N ASP A 188 6.41 -15.02 33.39
CA ASP A 188 6.14 -13.60 33.16
C ASP A 188 6.51 -13.19 31.72
N ALA A 189 7.58 -13.77 31.17
CA ALA A 189 7.96 -13.56 29.77
C ALA A 189 6.91 -14.10 28.79
N ALA A 190 6.40 -15.31 29.01
CA ALA A 190 5.33 -15.88 28.21
C ALA A 190 4.04 -15.04 28.29
N ALA A 191 3.67 -14.57 29.48
CA ALA A 191 2.51 -13.69 29.66
C ALA A 191 2.67 -12.35 28.91
N ARG A 192 3.87 -11.74 28.96
CA ARG A 192 4.17 -10.52 28.19
C ARG A 192 4.13 -10.77 26.68
N ALA A 193 4.67 -11.88 26.21
CA ALA A 193 4.65 -12.25 24.79
C ALA A 193 3.21 -12.48 24.29
N ALA A 194 2.37 -13.14 25.09
CA ALA A 194 0.95 -13.30 24.78
C ALA A 194 0.21 -11.96 24.71
N ALA A 195 0.44 -11.04 25.65
CA ALA A 195 -0.16 -9.71 25.60
C ALA A 195 0.31 -8.90 24.38
N ALA A 196 1.60 -8.97 24.03
CA ALA A 196 2.15 -8.32 22.85
C ALA A 196 1.55 -8.87 21.54
N LEU A 197 1.30 -10.18 21.48
CA LEU A 197 0.62 -10.82 20.36
C LEU A 197 -0.80 -10.29 20.19
N GLU A 198 -1.59 -10.21 21.27
CA GLU A 198 -2.95 -9.64 21.20
C GLU A 198 -2.94 -8.17 20.75
N GLU A 199 -1.95 -7.39 21.19
CA GLU A 199 -1.78 -6.02 20.72
C GLU A 199 -1.49 -5.97 19.21
N GLN A 200 -0.61 -6.84 18.70
CA GLN A 200 -0.34 -6.90 17.25
C GLN A 200 -1.57 -7.37 16.46
N ARG A 201 -2.39 -8.29 16.99
CA ARG A 201 -3.67 -8.71 16.37
C ARG A 201 -4.62 -7.53 16.22
N ALA A 202 -4.79 -6.72 17.26
CA ALA A 202 -5.62 -5.53 17.21
C ALA A 202 -5.10 -4.50 16.18
N ARG A 203 -3.78 -4.29 16.14
CA ARG A 203 -3.14 -3.41 15.14
C ARG A 203 -3.32 -3.91 13.71
N LEU A 204 -3.25 -5.23 13.49
CA LEU A 204 -3.47 -5.82 12.17
C LEU A 204 -4.92 -5.61 11.70
N VAL A 205 -5.90 -5.75 12.60
CA VAL A 205 -7.30 -5.44 12.28
C VAL A 205 -7.45 -3.99 11.84
N ALA A 206 -6.87 -3.04 12.58
CA ALA A 206 -6.90 -1.63 12.21
C ALA A 206 -6.22 -1.37 10.84
N ALA A 207 -5.07 -1.98 10.59
CA ALA A 207 -4.36 -1.85 9.31
C ALA A 207 -5.18 -2.40 8.13
N ARG A 208 -5.90 -3.53 8.32
CA ARG A 208 -6.80 -4.10 7.30
C ARG A 208 -7.97 -3.19 6.97
N VAL A 209 -8.56 -2.55 7.98
CA VAL A 209 -9.65 -1.58 7.78
C VAL A 209 -9.14 -0.41 6.92
N LEU A 210 -8.00 0.18 7.29
CA LEU A 210 -7.40 1.29 6.54
C LEU A 210 -7.03 0.91 5.10
N ALA A 211 -6.47 -0.28 4.88
CA ALA A 211 -6.15 -0.76 3.54
C ALA A 211 -7.41 -0.93 2.69
N ARG A 212 -8.50 -1.43 3.27
CA ARG A 212 -9.79 -1.56 2.59
C ARG A 212 -10.38 -0.21 2.23
N GLU A 213 -10.41 0.73 3.17
CA GLU A 213 -10.90 2.10 2.94
C GLU A 213 -10.11 2.80 1.82
N ALA A 214 -8.79 2.61 1.80
CA ALA A 214 -7.94 3.17 0.75
C ALA A 214 -8.22 2.53 -0.63
N ALA A 215 -8.43 1.21 -0.69
CA ALA A 215 -8.82 0.52 -1.92
C ALA A 215 -10.20 1.00 -2.43
N GLU A 216 -11.18 1.13 -1.55
CA GLU A 216 -12.50 1.71 -1.88
C GLU A 216 -12.36 3.16 -2.39
N GLY A 217 -11.44 3.94 -1.81
CA GLY A 217 -11.11 5.28 -2.27
C GLY A 217 -10.50 5.32 -3.69
N VAL A 218 -9.70 4.32 -4.06
CA VAL A 218 -9.19 4.18 -5.44
C VAL A 218 -10.30 3.85 -6.41
N GLU A 219 -11.17 2.90 -6.09
CA GLU A 219 -12.30 2.53 -6.94
C GLU A 219 -13.26 3.70 -7.14
N ALA A 220 -13.55 4.48 -6.10
CA ALA A 220 -14.36 5.69 -6.20
C ALA A 220 -13.72 6.73 -7.16
N ALA A 221 -12.40 6.95 -7.06
CA ALA A 221 -11.69 7.87 -7.94
C ALA A 221 -11.65 7.40 -9.41
N LEU A 222 -11.59 6.08 -9.64
CA LEU A 222 -11.67 5.49 -10.97
C LEU A 222 -13.09 5.58 -11.54
N ALA A 223 -14.11 5.34 -10.73
CA ALA A 223 -15.51 5.45 -11.13
C ALA A 223 -15.88 6.89 -11.52
N GLU A 224 -15.46 7.90 -10.73
CA GLU A 224 -15.64 9.31 -11.08
C GLU A 224 -15.00 9.63 -12.45
N ALA A 225 -13.79 9.12 -12.69
CA ALA A 225 -13.10 9.36 -13.95
C ALA A 225 -13.74 8.65 -15.16
N ARG A 226 -14.37 7.48 -14.95
CA ARG A 226 -15.17 6.82 -15.99
C ARG A 226 -16.42 7.63 -16.30
N GLY A 227 -17.16 8.06 -15.28
CA GLY A 227 -18.37 8.88 -15.44
C GLY A 227 -18.11 10.17 -16.20
N ARG A 228 -17.05 10.92 -15.86
CA ARG A 228 -16.67 12.14 -16.59
C ARG A 228 -16.35 11.92 -18.08
N ARG A 229 -15.71 10.78 -18.39
CA ARG A 229 -15.38 10.41 -19.78
C ARG A 229 -16.62 10.04 -20.57
N GLU A 230 -17.58 9.35 -19.95
CA GLU A 230 -18.86 9.01 -20.56
C GLU A 230 -19.67 10.29 -20.82
N GLU A 231 -19.80 11.18 -19.84
CA GLU A 231 -20.45 12.49 -20.01
C GLU A 231 -19.83 13.31 -21.15
N SER A 232 -18.50 13.32 -21.25
CA SER A 232 -17.79 14.03 -22.32
C SER A 232 -18.11 13.43 -23.70
N ARG A 233 -18.11 12.09 -23.82
CA ARG A 233 -18.46 11.39 -25.06
C ARG A 233 -19.93 11.63 -25.47
N ASP A 234 -20.84 11.63 -24.50
CA ASP A 234 -22.26 11.87 -24.76
C ASP A 234 -22.51 13.32 -25.22
N ALA A 235 -21.79 14.28 -24.63
CA ALA A 235 -21.81 15.67 -25.06
C ALA A 235 -21.27 15.85 -26.50
N GLU A 236 -20.16 15.19 -26.84
CA GLU A 236 -19.59 15.18 -28.19
C GLU A 236 -20.55 14.54 -29.21
N ALA A 237 -21.16 13.41 -28.86
CA ALA A 237 -22.13 12.74 -29.72
C ALA A 237 -23.39 13.60 -29.92
N ALA A 238 -23.88 14.27 -28.88
CA ALA A 238 -25.01 15.19 -28.97
C ALA A 238 -24.68 16.45 -29.79
N ALA A 239 -23.46 16.99 -29.70
CA ALA A 239 -23.00 18.09 -30.53
C ALA A 239 -22.93 17.69 -32.01
N THR A 240 -22.34 16.53 -32.30
CA THR A 240 -22.27 15.97 -33.67
C THR A 240 -23.67 15.77 -34.27
N ARG A 241 -24.62 15.21 -33.51
CA ARG A 241 -26.02 15.04 -33.97
C ARG A 241 -26.69 16.38 -34.29
N ARG A 242 -26.49 17.40 -33.45
CA ARG A 242 -27.04 18.75 -33.70
C ARG A 242 -26.44 19.41 -34.93
N ALA A 243 -25.13 19.28 -35.14
CA ALA A 243 -24.46 19.80 -36.33
C ALA A 243 -24.97 19.11 -37.60
N ALA A 244 -25.14 17.78 -37.57
CA ALA A 244 -25.68 17.02 -38.71
C ALA A 244 -27.15 17.37 -39.03
N ALA A 245 -27.96 17.75 -38.03
CA ALA A 245 -29.35 18.16 -38.24
C ALA A 245 -29.50 19.62 -38.72
N ALA A 246 -28.45 20.43 -38.59
CA ALA A 246 -28.44 21.84 -39.01
C ALA A 246 -27.78 22.07 -40.40
N ALA A 247 -27.23 21.02 -41.00
CA ALA A 247 -26.66 20.98 -42.34
C ALA A 247 -27.66 20.40 -43.35
#